data_AF-A0A846AXX5-F1
#
_entry.id   AF-A0A846AXX5-F1
#
_cell.length_a   1.000
_cell.length_b   1.000
_cell.length_c   1.000
_cell.angle_alpha   90.00
_cell.angle_beta   90.00
_cell.angle_gamma   90.00
#
_symmetry.space_group_name_H-M   'P 1'
#
loop_
_entity.id
_entity.type
_entity.pdbx_description
1 polymer ?
#
loop_
_entity_poly.entity_id
_entity_poly.type
_entity_poly.pdbx_seq_one_letter_code
_entity_poly.pdbx_strand_id
1 'polypeptide(L)'
;MTNASIANALVKTYTDVFELAPTDITEVILSVQKFDSSLGELQNVTIGFDGQIVGDALVESLDAEAQTLTFNLSGGLELLESTDTLPNPLFLEETVNASDSFDATAHDRNIDFAGTSGQVFSGLTGTFTGENIYDDQIALNFFTGPGNVEFLFSASTDATVTGAANIASIISTQAGASVTVTYEFEAAEDIPEPSAILGLGLFAGAGFLSKMKGTNKA
;
A
#
# COMPACT_ATOMS: atom_id res chain seq x y z
N MET A 1 -21.19 38.06 -1.14
CA MET A 1 -20.17 37.31 -1.89
C MET A 1 -19.83 36.10 -1.04
N THR A 2 -20.31 34.93 -1.43
CA THR A 2 -19.98 33.66 -0.77
C THR A 2 -18.53 33.35 -1.12
N ASN A 3 -17.62 33.41 -0.13
CA ASN A 3 -16.32 32.77 -0.26
C ASN A 3 -16.62 31.27 -0.38
N ALA A 4 -16.57 30.74 -1.60
CA ALA A 4 -16.28 29.32 -1.76
C ALA A 4 -14.85 29.16 -1.24
N SER A 5 -14.69 28.59 -0.04
CA SER A 5 -13.38 28.09 0.34
C SER A 5 -13.03 27.03 -0.71
N ILE A 6 -11.84 27.14 -1.28
CA ILE A 6 -11.29 26.05 -2.06
C ILE A 6 -10.83 25.07 -0.99
N ALA A 7 -11.65 24.05 -0.70
CA ALA A 7 -11.25 22.98 0.21
C ALA A 7 -9.98 22.35 -0.39
N ASN A 8 -8.87 22.45 0.33
CA ASN A 8 -7.67 21.73 -0.05
C ASN A 8 -7.81 20.32 0.53
N ALA A 9 -7.87 19.33 -0.34
CA ALA A 9 -7.83 17.94 0.08
C ALA A 9 -6.51 17.66 0.83
N LEU A 10 -6.63 17.00 1.98
CA LEU A 10 -5.53 16.55 2.82
C LEU A 10 -5.29 15.07 2.57
N VAL A 11 -4.07 14.61 2.86
CA VAL A 11 -3.66 13.23 2.60
C VAL A 11 -3.11 12.56 3.85
N LYS A 12 -3.49 11.29 4.07
CA LYS A 12 -2.94 10.42 5.11
C LYS A 12 -2.60 9.05 4.52
N THR A 13 -1.36 8.60 4.73
CA THR A 13 -0.88 7.33 4.16
C THR A 13 -0.46 6.37 5.26
N TYR A 14 -0.73 5.09 5.03
CA TYR A 14 -0.27 3.97 5.84
C TYR A 14 0.24 2.84 4.93
N THR A 15 1.23 2.11 5.41
CA THR A 15 1.86 1.01 4.67
C THR A 15 2.05 -0.17 5.60
N ASP A 16 1.85 -1.37 5.08
CA ASP A 16 2.31 -2.61 5.70
C ASP A 16 3.15 -3.41 4.69
N VAL A 17 4.09 -4.20 5.21
CA VAL A 17 5.12 -4.89 4.42
C VAL A 17 5.22 -6.35 4.84
N PHE A 18 5.20 -7.23 3.86
CA PHE A 18 5.62 -8.61 3.99
C PHE A 18 7.02 -8.75 3.39
N GLU A 19 8.01 -8.93 4.27
CA GLU A 19 9.40 -9.12 3.89
C GLU A 19 9.60 -10.37 3.02
N LEU A 20 10.71 -10.43 2.30
CA LEU A 20 11.05 -11.60 1.49
C LEU A 20 11.04 -12.89 2.32
N ALA A 21 10.25 -13.86 1.88
CA ALA A 21 10.19 -15.20 2.42
C ALA A 21 10.16 -16.22 1.28
N PRO A 22 10.45 -17.52 1.53
CA PRO A 22 10.27 -18.57 0.53
C PRO A 22 8.87 -18.52 -0.09
N THR A 23 8.79 -18.83 -1.39
CA THR A 23 7.55 -18.77 -2.18
C THR A 23 6.55 -19.84 -1.76
N ASP A 24 5.42 -19.95 -2.49
CA ASP A 24 4.22 -20.69 -2.08
C ASP A 24 3.53 -20.01 -0.88
N ILE A 25 3.54 -18.67 -0.91
CA ILE A 25 2.90 -17.81 0.08
C ILE A 25 1.40 -17.85 -0.16
N THR A 26 0.63 -18.11 0.88
CA THR A 26 -0.83 -18.20 0.83
C THR A 26 -1.44 -17.30 1.90
N GLU A 27 -2.24 -16.33 1.44
CA GLU A 27 -3.14 -15.49 2.25
C GLU A 27 -2.48 -14.90 3.52
N VAL A 28 -1.25 -14.41 3.42
CA VAL A 28 -0.62 -13.71 4.55
C VAL A 28 -1.30 -12.37 4.76
N ILE A 29 -1.62 -12.05 6.02
CA ILE A 29 -2.31 -10.82 6.39
C ILE A 29 -1.34 -9.62 6.35
N LEU A 30 -1.72 -8.60 5.59
CA LEU A 30 -1.19 -7.25 5.66
C LEU A 30 -2.27 -6.33 6.24
N SER A 31 -1.95 -5.57 7.29
CA SER A 31 -2.92 -4.84 8.10
C SER A 31 -2.65 -3.33 8.08
N VAL A 32 -3.62 -2.57 7.56
CA VAL A 32 -3.49 -1.12 7.41
C VAL A 32 -4.59 -0.39 8.19
N GLN A 33 -4.21 0.64 8.94
CA GLN A 33 -5.14 1.43 9.74
C GLN A 33 -6.23 2.09 8.88
N LYS A 34 -7.50 1.98 9.30
CA LYS A 34 -8.63 2.67 8.68
C LYS A 34 -8.55 4.19 8.88
N PHE A 35 -9.24 4.93 8.02
CA PHE A 35 -9.37 6.37 8.15
C PHE A 35 -10.15 6.77 9.41
N ASP A 36 -9.59 7.70 10.19
CA ASP A 36 -10.22 8.29 11.37
C ASP A 36 -11.20 9.39 10.94
N SER A 37 -12.50 9.13 11.08
CA SER A 37 -13.56 10.07 10.68
C SER A 37 -13.58 11.38 11.48
N SER A 38 -12.84 11.48 12.60
CA SER A 38 -12.69 12.75 13.31
C SER A 38 -11.82 13.76 12.55
N LEU A 39 -11.03 13.30 11.57
CA LEU A 39 -10.18 14.17 10.74
C LEU A 39 -10.97 14.93 9.66
N GLY A 40 -12.15 14.42 9.26
CA GLY A 40 -12.98 15.03 8.25
C GLY A 40 -13.74 14.03 7.37
N GLU A 41 -14.13 14.47 6.18
CA GLU A 41 -14.88 13.67 5.21
C GLU A 41 -13.93 13.03 4.18
N LEU A 42 -13.83 11.70 4.21
CA LEU A 42 -13.05 10.93 3.27
C LEU A 42 -13.62 11.06 1.85
N GLN A 43 -12.79 11.46 0.90
CA GLN A 43 -13.17 11.68 -0.49
C GLN A 43 -12.71 10.54 -1.39
N ASN A 44 -11.49 10.05 -1.18
CA ASN A 44 -10.88 9.05 -2.04
C ASN A 44 -9.92 8.15 -1.26
N VAL A 45 -9.84 6.88 -1.67
CA VAL A 45 -8.88 5.91 -1.17
C VAL A 45 -8.06 5.35 -2.33
N THR A 46 -6.75 5.51 -2.25
CA THR A 46 -5.81 4.95 -3.20
C THR A 46 -5.07 3.79 -2.54
N ILE A 47 -5.07 2.62 -3.18
CA ILE A 47 -4.38 1.41 -2.72
C ILE A 47 -3.29 1.08 -3.72
N GLY A 48 -2.04 1.28 -3.29
CA GLY A 48 -0.85 0.83 -4.00
C GLY A 48 -0.43 -0.57 -3.56
N PHE A 49 -0.03 -1.39 -4.53
CA PHE A 49 0.53 -2.71 -4.32
C PHE A 49 1.86 -2.81 -5.05
N ASP A 50 2.92 -3.04 -4.28
CA ASP A 50 4.26 -3.30 -4.79
C ASP A 50 4.65 -4.71 -4.39
N GLY A 51 4.76 -5.61 -5.37
CA GLY A 51 5.11 -7.01 -5.15
C GLY A 51 6.37 -7.40 -5.91
N GLN A 52 7.11 -8.37 -5.38
CA GLN A 52 8.31 -8.88 -6.02
C GLN A 52 8.50 -10.37 -5.82
N ILE A 53 9.15 -11.00 -6.79
CA ILE A 53 9.72 -12.33 -6.68
C ILE A 53 11.22 -12.23 -6.92
N VAL A 54 11.99 -13.02 -6.18
CA VAL A 54 13.46 -13.05 -6.25
C VAL A 54 13.89 -14.50 -6.39
N GLY A 55 14.79 -14.78 -7.32
CA GLY A 55 15.32 -16.10 -7.58
C GLY A 55 16.85 -16.12 -7.56
N ASP A 56 17.38 -17.16 -6.93
CA ASP A 56 18.77 -17.56 -7.02
C ASP A 56 18.86 -18.91 -7.73
N ALA A 57 19.88 -19.10 -8.56
CA ALA A 57 20.13 -20.38 -9.21
C ALA A 57 21.63 -20.68 -9.26
N LEU A 58 22.00 -21.88 -8.84
CA LEU A 58 23.30 -22.47 -9.14
C LEU A 58 23.12 -23.32 -10.39
N VAL A 59 23.97 -23.12 -11.39
CA VAL A 59 23.89 -23.86 -12.66
C VAL A 59 25.25 -24.41 -13.06
N GLU A 60 25.26 -25.59 -13.66
CA GLU A 60 26.47 -26.25 -14.18
C GLU A 60 26.14 -26.93 -15.52
N SER A 61 26.90 -26.58 -16.55
CA SER A 61 26.90 -27.30 -17.83
C SER A 61 27.62 -28.62 -17.66
N LEU A 62 26.93 -29.72 -17.97
CA LEU A 62 27.49 -31.08 -18.03
C LEU A 62 27.72 -31.55 -19.47
N ASP A 63 27.55 -30.65 -20.45
CA ASP A 63 27.75 -30.95 -21.87
C ASP A 63 29.23 -30.98 -22.27
N ALA A 64 29.54 -31.76 -23.31
CA ALA A 64 30.90 -31.86 -23.85
C ALA A 64 31.30 -30.64 -24.71
N GLU A 65 30.35 -29.78 -25.06
CA GLU A 65 30.54 -28.56 -25.85
C GLU A 65 30.01 -27.35 -25.08
N ALA A 66 30.41 -26.15 -25.49
CA ALA A 66 29.91 -24.91 -24.91
C ALA A 66 28.41 -24.72 -25.17
N GLN A 67 27.69 -24.14 -24.20
CA GLN A 67 26.26 -23.85 -24.30
C GLN A 67 25.88 -22.59 -23.51
N THR A 68 24.78 -21.95 -23.89
CA THR A 68 24.17 -20.88 -23.09
C THR A 68 23.16 -21.49 -22.13
N LEU A 69 23.35 -21.24 -20.84
CA LEU A 69 22.40 -21.58 -19.78
C LEU A 69 21.59 -20.32 -19.45
N THR A 70 20.27 -20.43 -19.45
CA THR A 70 19.36 -19.32 -19.10
C THR A 70 18.55 -19.68 -17.87
N PHE A 71 18.62 -18.84 -16.84
CA PHE A 71 17.73 -18.90 -15.70
C PHE A 71 16.51 -18.01 -15.97
N ASN A 72 15.32 -18.61 -15.99
CA ASN A 72 14.05 -17.92 -16.16
C ASN A 72 13.27 -18.00 -14.84
N LEU A 73 12.81 -16.85 -14.38
CA LEU A 73 11.98 -16.70 -13.20
C LEU A 73 10.66 -16.06 -13.62
N SER A 74 9.56 -16.65 -13.23
CA SER A 74 8.21 -16.09 -13.38
C SER A 74 7.39 -16.36 -12.14
N GLY A 75 6.30 -15.64 -11.95
CA GLY A 75 5.40 -15.88 -10.83
C GLY A 75 4.12 -15.08 -10.91
N GLY A 76 3.18 -15.47 -10.06
CA GLY A 76 1.92 -14.77 -9.82
C GLY A 76 1.96 -14.08 -8.47
N LEU A 77 1.50 -12.83 -8.44
CA LEU A 77 1.31 -12.04 -7.23
C LEU A 77 -0.17 -11.70 -7.09
N GLU A 78 -0.69 -11.82 -5.89
CA GLU A 78 -2.10 -11.53 -5.60
C GLU A 78 -2.21 -10.76 -4.30
N LEU A 79 -3.08 -9.75 -4.30
CA LEU A 79 -3.49 -9.03 -3.11
C LEU A 79 -5.02 -8.94 -3.13
N LEU A 80 -5.68 -9.57 -2.18
CA LEU A 80 -7.13 -9.51 -2.01
C LEU A 80 -7.51 -8.80 -0.72
N GLU A 81 -8.74 -8.30 -0.66
CA GLU A 81 -9.32 -7.81 0.59
C GLU A 81 -9.95 -8.99 1.34
N SER A 82 -9.75 -9.08 2.66
CA SER A 82 -10.10 -10.26 3.46
C SER A 82 -11.61 -10.55 3.60
N THR A 83 -12.48 -9.58 3.37
CA THR A 83 -13.94 -9.67 3.59
C THR A 83 -14.79 -9.66 2.33
N ASP A 84 -14.17 -9.50 1.14
CA ASP A 84 -14.85 -9.40 -0.17
C ASP A 84 -15.92 -8.29 -0.20
N THR A 85 -15.67 -7.18 0.50
CA THR A 85 -16.59 -6.03 0.56
C THR A 85 -16.41 -5.09 -0.64
N LEU A 86 -15.20 -5.03 -1.21
CA LEU A 86 -14.91 -4.17 -2.35
C LEU A 86 -15.52 -4.76 -3.65
N PRO A 87 -16.03 -3.92 -4.56
CA PRO A 87 -16.79 -4.38 -5.72
C PRO A 87 -15.98 -5.16 -6.77
N ASN A 88 -14.65 -5.15 -6.69
CA ASN A 88 -13.74 -5.89 -7.55
C ASN A 88 -12.53 -6.40 -6.73
N PRO A 89 -11.91 -7.54 -7.12
CA PRO A 89 -10.63 -7.95 -6.55
C PRO A 89 -9.58 -6.86 -6.81
N LEU A 90 -8.73 -6.61 -5.82
CA LEU A 90 -7.72 -5.54 -5.88
C LEU A 90 -6.67 -5.85 -6.95
N PHE A 91 -5.91 -6.94 -6.77
CA PHE A 91 -4.89 -7.39 -7.70
C PHE A 91 -4.95 -8.92 -7.75
N LEU A 92 -5.33 -9.48 -8.90
CA LEU A 92 -5.60 -10.91 -9.05
C LEU A 92 -4.69 -11.49 -10.13
N GLU A 93 -3.86 -12.45 -9.73
CA GLU A 93 -2.93 -13.17 -10.62
C GLU A 93 -2.00 -12.25 -11.44
N GLU A 94 -1.46 -11.21 -10.82
CA GLU A 94 -0.52 -10.29 -11.48
C GLU A 94 0.79 -11.03 -11.82
N THR A 95 1.09 -11.12 -13.11
CA THR A 95 2.24 -11.90 -13.58
C THR A 95 3.51 -11.05 -13.63
N VAL A 96 4.61 -11.60 -13.11
CA VAL A 96 5.94 -11.00 -13.20
C VAL A 96 6.94 -11.99 -13.80
N ASN A 97 7.96 -11.47 -14.49
CA ASN A 97 8.99 -12.29 -15.11
C ASN A 97 10.36 -11.61 -15.12
N ALA A 98 11.41 -12.41 -15.01
CA ALA A 98 12.81 -11.99 -15.12
C ALA A 98 13.64 -13.14 -15.69
N SER A 99 14.73 -12.83 -16.40
CA SER A 99 15.63 -13.84 -16.95
C SER A 99 17.06 -13.33 -17.01
N ASP A 100 18.01 -14.22 -16.82
CA ASP A 100 19.44 -13.95 -17.05
C ASP A 100 20.12 -15.18 -17.66
N SER A 101 21.28 -15.00 -18.28
CA SER A 101 21.97 -16.06 -19.02
C SER A 101 23.47 -16.04 -18.83
N PHE A 102 24.08 -17.21 -18.98
CA PHE A 102 25.51 -17.44 -18.88
C PHE A 102 25.98 -18.35 -20.02
N ASP A 103 27.02 -17.93 -20.73
CA ASP A 103 27.69 -18.75 -21.74
C ASP A 103 28.71 -19.67 -21.06
N ALA A 104 28.31 -20.91 -20.83
CA ALA A 104 29.13 -21.95 -20.23
C ALA A 104 30.05 -22.59 -21.27
N THR A 105 31.29 -22.88 -20.88
CA THR A 105 32.17 -23.78 -21.64
C THR A 105 31.74 -25.24 -21.47
N ALA A 106 32.41 -26.14 -22.19
CA ALA A 106 32.30 -27.58 -21.96
C ALA A 106 32.58 -27.93 -20.49
N HIS A 107 31.93 -28.99 -20.01
CA HIS A 107 32.03 -29.50 -18.66
C HIS A 107 33.48 -29.85 -18.29
N ASP A 108 33.93 -29.35 -17.15
CA ASP A 108 35.28 -29.57 -16.62
C ASP A 108 35.44 -30.91 -15.86
N ARG A 109 34.34 -31.68 -15.75
CA ARG A 109 34.19 -32.97 -15.05
C ARG A 109 33.97 -32.88 -13.54
N ASN A 110 33.70 -31.69 -13.01
CA ASN A 110 33.31 -31.46 -11.62
C ASN A 110 31.94 -30.78 -11.57
N ILE A 111 31.11 -31.13 -10.57
CA ILE A 111 29.88 -30.39 -10.29
C ILE A 111 30.16 -29.53 -9.06
N ASP A 112 30.58 -28.29 -9.28
CA ASP A 112 30.87 -27.32 -8.23
C ASP A 112 30.19 -25.96 -8.42
N PHE A 113 29.46 -25.78 -9.53
CA PHE A 113 28.72 -24.56 -9.88
C PHE A 113 29.63 -23.32 -9.99
N ALA A 114 30.87 -23.53 -10.44
CA ALA A 114 31.89 -22.50 -10.53
C ALA A 114 32.69 -22.63 -11.83
N GLY A 115 33.73 -21.79 -11.95
CA GLY A 115 34.62 -21.82 -13.11
C GLY A 115 33.93 -21.32 -14.38
N THR A 116 34.25 -21.93 -15.52
CA THR A 116 33.72 -21.52 -16.83
C THR A 116 32.56 -22.40 -17.31
N SER A 117 32.30 -23.54 -16.66
CA SER A 117 31.16 -24.41 -16.94
C SER A 117 29.98 -24.22 -15.98
N GLY A 118 30.21 -23.59 -14.81
CA GLY A 118 29.18 -23.26 -13.84
C GLY A 118 29.10 -21.78 -13.48
N GLN A 119 27.94 -21.37 -12.94
CA GLN A 119 27.65 -20.00 -12.54
C GLN A 119 26.62 -19.97 -11.40
N VAL A 120 26.69 -18.91 -10.60
CA VAL A 120 25.64 -18.55 -9.65
C VAL A 120 24.90 -17.30 -10.16
N PHE A 121 23.61 -17.44 -10.42
CA PHE A 121 22.69 -16.32 -10.56
C PHE A 121 22.19 -15.93 -9.17
N SER A 122 22.31 -14.65 -8.82
CA SER A 122 21.86 -14.14 -7.52
C SER A 122 20.97 -12.92 -7.67
N GLY A 123 19.84 -12.93 -6.97
CA GLY A 123 18.93 -11.79 -6.88
C GLY A 123 18.20 -11.47 -8.19
N LEU A 124 17.97 -12.46 -9.06
CA LEU A 124 17.17 -12.23 -10.26
C LEU A 124 15.76 -11.86 -9.81
N THR A 125 15.30 -10.65 -10.13
CA THR A 125 14.10 -10.08 -9.53
C THR A 125 13.07 -9.71 -10.59
N GLY A 126 11.84 -10.18 -10.41
CA GLY A 126 10.65 -9.71 -11.13
C GLY A 126 9.77 -8.88 -10.19
N THR A 127 9.26 -7.75 -10.66
CA THR A 127 8.48 -6.80 -9.84
C THR A 127 7.16 -6.43 -10.49
N PHE A 128 6.15 -6.17 -9.67
CA PHE A 128 4.88 -5.57 -10.04
C PHE A 128 4.64 -4.33 -9.19
N THR A 129 4.10 -3.28 -9.80
CA THR A 129 3.59 -2.10 -9.11
C THR A 129 2.24 -1.75 -9.73
N GLY A 130 1.22 -1.65 -8.89
CA GLY A 130 -0.14 -1.31 -9.30
C GLY A 130 -0.83 -0.39 -8.31
N GLU A 131 -1.87 0.29 -8.79
CA GLU A 131 -2.68 1.20 -7.98
C GLU A 131 -4.16 1.06 -8.35
N ASN A 132 -5.03 1.04 -7.33
CA ASN A 132 -6.48 1.16 -7.47
C ASN A 132 -6.99 2.36 -6.69
N ILE A 133 -8.01 3.03 -7.23
CA ILE A 133 -8.60 4.24 -6.67
C ILE A 133 -10.09 3.99 -6.42
N TYR A 134 -10.57 4.37 -5.24
CA TYR A 134 -11.94 4.17 -4.78
C TYR A 134 -12.54 5.47 -4.25
N ASP A 135 -13.62 5.91 -4.89
CA ASP A 135 -14.40 7.10 -4.54
C ASP A 135 -15.90 6.80 -4.29
N ASP A 136 -16.31 5.53 -4.41
CA ASP A 136 -17.68 5.12 -4.19
C ASP A 136 -18.01 4.96 -2.69
N GLN A 137 -19.25 5.28 -2.31
CA GLN A 137 -19.66 5.31 -0.90
C GLN A 137 -19.49 3.97 -0.17
N ILE A 138 -19.57 2.82 -0.87
CA ILE A 138 -19.40 1.50 -0.24
C ILE A 138 -17.95 1.35 0.18
N ALA A 139 -17.01 1.62 -0.71
CA ALA A 139 -15.59 1.59 -0.42
C ALA A 139 -15.19 2.64 0.65
N LEU A 140 -15.66 3.88 0.52
CA LEU A 140 -15.35 4.94 1.51
C LEU A 140 -15.83 4.57 2.92
N ASN A 141 -17.02 3.96 3.04
CA ASN A 141 -17.53 3.46 4.32
C ASN A 141 -16.71 2.29 4.86
N PHE A 142 -16.27 1.38 3.99
CA PHE A 142 -15.44 0.25 4.38
C PHE A 142 -14.10 0.69 4.97
N PHE A 143 -13.47 1.71 4.39
CA PHE A 143 -12.20 2.26 4.82
C PHE A 143 -12.27 3.23 6.00
N THR A 144 -13.46 3.62 6.45
CA THR A 144 -13.65 4.58 7.54
C THR A 144 -14.01 3.89 8.85
N GLY A 145 -13.43 4.36 9.96
CA GLY A 145 -13.79 3.94 11.32
C GLY A 145 -12.62 3.38 12.12
N PRO A 146 -12.89 2.74 13.27
CA PRO A 146 -11.84 2.19 14.12
C PRO A 146 -11.25 0.90 13.52
N GLY A 147 -10.00 0.58 13.91
CA GLY A 147 -9.34 -0.66 13.55
C GLY A 147 -8.60 -0.60 12.21
N ASN A 148 -8.41 -1.77 11.61
CA ASN A 148 -7.62 -1.94 10.39
C ASN A 148 -8.46 -2.56 9.27
N VAL A 149 -8.02 -2.35 8.03
CA VAL A 149 -8.34 -3.20 6.88
C VAL A 149 -7.26 -4.27 6.79
N GLU A 150 -7.70 -5.50 6.53
CA GLU A 150 -6.80 -6.63 6.32
C GLU A 150 -6.85 -7.05 4.86
N PHE A 151 -5.66 -7.17 4.27
CA PHE A 151 -5.42 -7.68 2.93
C PHE A 151 -4.74 -9.05 3.01
N LEU A 152 -5.00 -9.90 2.03
CA LEU A 152 -4.44 -11.23 1.91
C LEU A 152 -3.46 -11.24 0.74
N PHE A 153 -2.17 -11.41 1.05
CA PHE A 153 -1.11 -11.53 0.06
C PHE A 153 -0.80 -12.99 -0.23
N SER A 154 -0.79 -13.34 -1.52
CA SER A 154 -0.36 -14.66 -2.01
C SER A 154 0.69 -14.49 -3.10
N ALA A 155 1.62 -15.44 -3.18
CA ALA A 155 2.64 -15.45 -4.22
C ALA A 155 3.09 -16.86 -4.58
N SER A 156 3.15 -17.11 -5.88
CA SER A 156 3.66 -18.35 -6.47
C SER A 156 4.78 -18.03 -7.46
N THR A 157 5.70 -18.97 -7.66
CA THR A 157 6.78 -18.81 -8.63
C THR A 157 6.99 -20.08 -9.44
N ASP A 158 7.28 -19.88 -10.71
CA ASP A 158 7.81 -20.89 -11.62
C ASP A 158 9.22 -20.48 -12.00
N ALA A 159 10.17 -21.40 -11.83
CA ALA A 159 11.57 -21.13 -12.07
C ALA A 159 12.20 -22.28 -12.86
N THR A 160 12.93 -21.95 -13.93
CA THR A 160 13.52 -22.95 -14.82
C THR A 160 14.91 -22.54 -15.27
N VAL A 161 15.77 -23.54 -15.48
CA VAL A 161 17.05 -23.35 -16.18
C VAL A 161 16.97 -24.09 -17.50
N THR A 162 17.29 -23.40 -18.59
CA THR A 162 17.23 -23.93 -19.96
C THR A 162 18.60 -23.90 -20.64
N GLY A 163 18.86 -24.87 -21.51
CA GLY A 163 20.10 -25.02 -22.29
C GLY A 163 19.95 -26.15 -23.32
N ALA A 164 21.05 -26.57 -23.96
CA ALA A 164 21.03 -27.58 -25.04
C ALA A 164 20.71 -29.00 -24.51
N ALA A 165 21.31 -29.40 -23.38
CA ALA A 165 21.01 -30.60 -22.58
C ALA A 165 21.93 -30.63 -21.34
N ASN A 166 21.88 -31.73 -20.57
CA ASN A 166 22.85 -32.09 -19.51
C ASN A 166 23.21 -30.92 -18.59
N ILE A 167 22.29 -30.56 -17.71
CA ILE A 167 22.44 -29.43 -16.78
C ILE A 167 22.22 -29.95 -15.36
N ALA A 168 23.08 -29.54 -14.43
CA ALA A 168 22.76 -29.61 -13.01
C ALA A 168 22.34 -28.22 -12.53
N SER A 169 21.26 -28.13 -11.76
CA SER A 169 20.82 -26.87 -11.18
C SER A 169 20.21 -27.03 -9.80
N ILE A 170 20.33 -25.98 -9.00
CA ILE A 170 19.67 -25.80 -7.70
C ILE A 170 19.05 -24.41 -7.73
N ILE A 171 17.76 -24.31 -7.42
CA ILE A 171 17.00 -23.06 -7.46
C ILE A 171 16.41 -22.78 -6.09
N SER A 172 16.44 -21.52 -5.68
CA SER A 172 15.74 -21.01 -4.50
C SER A 172 14.98 -19.76 -4.88
N THR A 173 13.72 -19.67 -4.47
CA THR A 173 12.84 -18.54 -4.79
C THR A 173 12.26 -17.95 -3.52
N GLN A 174 12.10 -16.63 -3.53
CA GLN A 174 11.47 -15.85 -2.47
C GLN A 174 10.47 -14.86 -3.08
N ALA A 175 9.49 -14.45 -2.30
CA ALA A 175 8.56 -13.39 -2.68
C ALA A 175 8.27 -12.49 -1.47
N GLY A 176 7.89 -11.26 -1.76
CA GLY A 176 7.59 -10.22 -0.78
C GLY A 176 6.74 -9.14 -1.40
N ALA A 177 6.09 -8.34 -0.55
CA ALA A 177 5.23 -7.27 -1.03
C ALA A 177 5.03 -6.16 0.01
N SER A 178 4.49 -5.03 -0.44
CA SER A 178 3.94 -4.00 0.40
C SER A 178 2.59 -3.52 -0.13
N VAL A 179 1.71 -3.17 0.79
CA VAL A 179 0.44 -2.49 0.49
C VAL A 179 0.49 -1.09 1.11
N THR A 180 0.17 -0.08 0.30
CA THR A 180 0.11 1.31 0.74
C THR A 180 -1.29 1.84 0.53
N VAL A 181 -1.95 2.28 1.60
CA VAL A 181 -3.27 2.91 1.52
C VAL A 181 -3.12 4.39 1.79
N THR A 182 -3.60 5.20 0.85
CA THR A 182 -3.59 6.65 0.90
C THR A 182 -5.02 7.17 0.92
N TYR A 183 -5.36 7.88 2.00
CA TYR A 183 -6.64 8.53 2.22
C TYR A 183 -6.56 10.00 1.83
N GLU A 184 -7.41 10.43 0.92
CA GLU A 184 -7.63 11.83 0.59
C GLU A 184 -8.95 12.30 1.21
N PHE A 185 -8.93 13.39 1.96
CA PHE A 185 -10.08 13.86 2.75
C PHE A 185 -10.18 15.38 2.84
N GLU A 186 -11.39 15.88 3.03
CA GLU A 186 -11.63 17.28 3.39
C GLU A 186 -11.65 17.42 4.91
N ALA A 187 -10.92 18.37 5.47
CA ALA A 187 -10.83 18.55 6.92
C ALA A 187 -12.19 18.89 7.53
N ALA A 188 -12.42 18.41 8.76
CA ALA A 188 -13.56 18.88 9.54
C ALA A 188 -13.44 20.39 9.78
N GLU A 189 -14.47 21.15 9.40
CA GLU A 189 -14.55 22.57 9.72
C GLU A 189 -14.69 22.74 11.25
N ASP A 190 -13.76 23.46 11.87
CA ASP A 190 -13.89 23.92 13.24
C ASP A 190 -15.02 24.94 13.31
N ILE A 191 -16.27 24.50 13.46
CA ILE A 191 -17.40 25.40 13.70
C ILE A 191 -17.16 26.06 15.06
N PRO A 192 -16.90 27.39 15.13
CA PRO A 192 -16.79 28.06 16.42
C PRO A 192 -18.13 27.92 17.11
N GLU A 193 -18.16 27.32 18.30
CA GLU A 193 -19.40 27.27 19.08
C GLU A 193 -19.98 28.69 19.17
N PRO A 194 -21.25 28.91 18.82
CA PRO A 194 -21.86 30.22 18.95
C PRO A 194 -21.81 30.57 20.43
N SER A 195 -20.87 31.46 20.80
CA SER A 195 -20.73 31.95 22.16
C SER A 195 -22.08 32.51 22.58
N ALA A 196 -22.78 31.74 23.41
CA ALA A 196 -24.01 32.12 24.07
C ALA A 196 -23.71 33.20 25.10
N ILE A 197 -23.38 34.41 24.63
CA ILE A 197 -23.44 35.63 25.42
C ILE A 197 -24.74 36.34 25.03
N LEU A 198 -25.85 35.67 25.31
CA LEU A 198 -27.15 36.30 25.50
C LEU A 198 -27.50 36.13 26.99
N GLY A 199 -27.55 37.23 27.73
CA GLY A 199 -28.29 37.26 28.99
C GLY A 199 -27.54 37.63 30.27
N LEU A 200 -26.94 38.83 30.31
CA LEU A 200 -26.94 39.62 31.56
C LEU A 200 -27.73 40.90 31.32
N GLY A 201 -29.04 40.73 31.15
CA GLY A 201 -30.02 41.81 31.21
C GLY A 201 -31.15 41.40 32.15
N LEU A 202 -31.47 42.31 33.09
CA LEU A 202 -32.61 42.36 34.04
C LEU A 202 -32.34 41.69 35.41
N PHE A 203 -32.50 42.34 36.59
CA PHE A 203 -33.54 43.30 37.01
C PHE A 203 -33.14 44.28 38.16
N ALA A 204 -33.73 45.48 38.08
CA ALA A 204 -34.41 46.30 39.12
C ALA A 204 -33.69 46.89 40.37
N GLY A 205 -33.79 48.22 40.50
CA GLY A 205 -33.61 48.97 41.75
C GLY A 205 -33.98 50.45 41.60
N ALA A 206 -35.25 50.77 41.85
CA ALA A 206 -35.83 52.11 41.76
C ALA A 206 -35.44 53.02 42.95
N GLY A 207 -35.33 54.33 42.69
CA GLY A 207 -35.66 55.36 43.67
C GLY A 207 -34.57 56.40 43.98
N PHE A 208 -34.59 57.54 43.27
CA PHE A 208 -34.14 58.82 43.83
C PHE A 208 -35.09 59.96 43.46
N LEU A 209 -35.97 60.22 44.42
CA LEU A 209 -36.49 61.49 44.95
C LEU A 209 -36.61 62.72 44.04
N SER A 210 -37.88 63.14 43.93
CA SER A 210 -38.39 64.47 43.63
C SER A 210 -37.85 65.58 44.54
N LYS A 211 -37.53 66.74 43.94
CA LYS A 211 -38.07 68.05 44.40
C LYS A 211 -37.90 69.13 43.33
N MET A 212 -38.99 69.45 42.63
CA MET A 212 -39.18 70.76 41.99
C MET A 212 -39.51 71.80 43.07
N LYS A 213 -38.90 72.98 43.03
CA LYS A 213 -39.53 74.21 43.53
C LYS A 213 -38.98 75.45 42.83
N GLY A 214 -39.83 76.04 41.99
CA GLY A 214 -40.22 77.45 42.09
C GLY A 214 -39.19 78.53 41.78
N THR A 215 -39.45 79.21 40.67
CA THR A 215 -38.99 80.52 40.20
C THR A 215 -39.06 81.68 41.21
N ASN A 216 -38.16 82.66 40.98
CA ASN A 216 -38.36 84.13 40.93
C ASN A 216 -37.87 85.09 42.05
N LYS A 217 -37.24 86.17 41.54
CA LYS A 217 -36.92 87.53 42.07
C LYS A 217 -35.67 87.65 42.97
N ALA A 218 -34.80 88.65 42.83
CA ALA A 218 -34.88 89.98 42.20
C ALA A 218 -33.56 90.35 41.49
#